data_AF-A0A951L1Z6-F1
#
_entry.id   AF-A0A951L1Z6-F1
#
_cell.length_a   1.000
_cell.length_b   1.000
_cell.length_c   1.000
_cell.angle_alpha   90.00
_cell.angle_beta   90.00
_cell.angle_gamma   90.00
#
_symmetry.space_group_name_H-M   'P 1'
#
loop_
_entity.id
_entity.type
_entity.pdbx_description
1 polymer ?
#
loop_
_entity_poly.entity_id
_entity_poly.type
_entity_poly.pdbx_seq_one_letter_code
_entity_poly.pdbx_strand_id
1 'polypeptide(L)'
;ENTLSITWAFNRVPKEREPYVQNRIPTWQGPIAEADNGRWITSHVMNQDFVTWVGQGRIADRSREYLGPSDQGIIMIRRRFQRDLEAIERGEDPKAIVRDPAINRRIRLPVAERGPLTDGLTRAEMLRDPLSRRSLEDYVFQTGQPSEVREAFLAAMGFNEAEFGPSDDLFDPLAPVRTGISAQRPR
;
A
#
# COMPACT_ATOMS: atom_id res chain seq x y z
N GLU A 1 0.90 -16.21 22.90
CA GLU A 1 0.23 -16.23 21.59
C GLU A 1 0.54 -14.90 20.91
N ASN A 2 1.17 -14.95 19.73
CA ASN A 2 1.58 -13.77 18.97
C ASN A 2 0.85 -13.82 17.63
N THR A 3 0.28 -12.70 17.20
CA THR A 3 -0.36 -12.59 15.88
C THR A 3 0.71 -12.41 14.81
N LEU A 4 0.75 -13.29 13.82
CA LEU A 4 1.54 -13.08 12.61
C LEU A 4 0.76 -12.14 11.68
N SER A 5 1.34 -11.00 11.34
CA SER A 5 0.82 -10.10 10.30
C SER A 5 1.52 -10.40 8.97
N ILE A 6 0.73 -10.67 7.93
CA ILE A 6 1.23 -10.90 6.56
C ILE A 6 0.63 -9.81 5.68
N THR A 7 1.49 -9.08 4.97
CA THR A 7 1.06 -8.12 3.96
C THR A 7 1.38 -8.65 2.58
N TRP A 8 0.36 -8.66 1.73
CA TRP A 8 0.50 -8.98 0.31
C TRP A 8 0.38 -7.69 -0.49
N ALA A 9 1.45 -7.32 -1.20
CA ALA A 9 1.45 -6.16 -2.08
C ALA A 9 1.24 -6.60 -3.54
N PHE A 10 0.39 -5.87 -4.25
CA PHE A 10 0.19 -6.03 -5.68
C PHE A 10 0.36 -4.67 -6.36
N ASN A 11 1.24 -4.61 -7.34
CA ASN A 11 1.41 -3.46 -8.21
C ASN A 11 1.32 -3.94 -9.66
N ARG A 12 0.47 -3.29 -10.45
CA ARG A 12 0.43 -3.53 -11.89
C ARG A 12 1.59 -2.77 -12.53
N VAL A 13 2.36 -3.46 -13.38
CA VAL A 13 3.45 -2.81 -14.13
C VAL A 13 2.87 -1.76 -15.09
N PRO A 14 3.65 -0.76 -15.52
CA PRO A 14 3.17 0.18 -16.51
C PRO A 14 2.77 -0.52 -17.80
N LYS A 15 1.85 0.08 -18.57
CA LYS A 15 1.34 -0.49 -19.83
C LYS A 15 2.46 -0.88 -20.80
N GLU A 16 3.56 -0.12 -20.84
CA GLU A 16 4.73 -0.37 -21.68
C GLU A 16 5.52 -1.63 -21.29
N ARG A 17 5.25 -2.18 -20.09
CA ARG A 17 5.89 -3.37 -19.54
C ARG A 17 4.98 -4.60 -19.58
N GLU A 18 3.79 -4.48 -20.15
CA GLU A 18 2.86 -5.59 -20.31
C GLU A 18 3.09 -6.36 -21.62
N PRO A 19 2.96 -7.71 -21.62
CA PRO A 19 2.69 -8.56 -20.47
C PRO A 19 3.94 -8.78 -19.61
N TYR A 20 3.78 -8.72 -18.29
CA TYR A 20 4.84 -9.08 -17.35
C TYR A 20 4.51 -10.40 -16.66
N VAL A 21 5.47 -11.31 -16.64
CA VAL A 21 5.38 -12.59 -15.93
C VAL A 21 6.36 -12.58 -14.76
N GLN A 22 5.82 -12.60 -13.55
CA GLN A 22 6.62 -12.62 -12.34
C GLN A 22 7.06 -14.06 -12.02
N ASN A 23 8.36 -14.33 -12.11
CA ASN A 23 8.92 -15.67 -11.87
C ASN A 23 9.04 -16.05 -10.38
N ARG A 24 9.09 -15.05 -9.49
CA ARG A 24 9.15 -15.24 -8.03
C ARG A 24 8.43 -14.12 -7.31
N ILE A 25 7.85 -14.44 -6.17
CA ILE A 25 7.26 -13.44 -5.25
C ILE A 25 8.30 -13.16 -4.17
N PRO A 26 8.93 -11.97 -4.15
CA PRO A 26 9.85 -11.61 -3.09
C PRO A 26 9.12 -11.50 -1.75
N THR A 27 9.72 -12.02 -0.69
CA THR A 27 9.17 -12.00 0.68
C THR A 27 10.29 -11.71 1.67
N TRP A 28 10.00 -10.90 2.68
CA TRP A 28 10.92 -10.59 3.77
C TRP A 28 10.16 -10.41 5.08
N GLN A 29 10.86 -10.46 6.21
CA GLN A 29 10.34 -10.09 7.52
C GLN A 29 10.83 -8.69 7.86
N GLY A 30 9.95 -7.70 7.80
CA GLY A 30 10.31 -6.33 8.17
C GLY A 30 10.35 -6.15 9.70
N PRO A 31 11.31 -5.40 10.25
CA PRO A 31 11.40 -5.17 11.68
C PRO A 31 10.27 -4.25 12.17
N ILE A 32 9.84 -4.47 13.42
CA ILE A 32 8.84 -3.64 14.11
C ILE A 32 9.46 -2.73 15.18
N ALA A 33 10.67 -3.05 15.63
CA ALA A 33 11.45 -2.30 16.60
C ALA A 33 12.93 -2.27 16.19
N GLU A 34 13.65 -1.25 16.65
CA GLU A 34 15.10 -1.10 16.45
C GLU A 34 15.87 -2.20 17.19
N ALA A 35 16.87 -2.77 16.54
CA ALA A 35 17.60 -3.92 17.08
C ALA A 35 18.53 -3.58 18.25
N ASP A 36 19.01 -2.34 18.32
CA ASP A 36 19.99 -1.85 19.29
C ASP A 36 19.33 -1.50 20.63
N ASN A 37 18.18 -0.84 20.61
CA ASN A 37 17.56 -0.24 21.78
C ASN A 37 16.09 -0.69 22.00
N GLY A 38 15.52 -1.46 21.08
CA GLY A 38 14.15 -1.99 21.18
C GLY A 38 13.04 -0.96 20.99
N ARG A 39 13.36 0.27 20.56
CA ARG A 39 12.37 1.32 20.30
C ARG A 39 11.53 0.93 19.09
N TRP A 40 10.21 1.13 19.22
CA TRP A 40 9.29 0.91 18.11
C TRP A 40 9.62 1.81 16.91
N ILE A 41 9.62 1.21 15.72
CA ILE A 41 9.84 1.93 14.47
C ILE A 41 8.54 2.62 14.07
N THR A 42 8.60 3.89 13.68
CA THR A 42 7.44 4.69 13.26
C THR A 42 7.66 5.44 11.94
N SER A 43 8.76 5.16 11.24
CA SER A 43 9.12 5.85 9.99
C SER A 43 8.25 5.46 8.79
N HIS A 44 7.57 4.31 8.83
CA HIS A 44 6.76 3.76 7.74
C HIS A 44 5.30 3.56 8.16
N VAL A 45 4.39 3.55 7.20
CA VAL A 45 2.94 3.53 7.45
C VAL A 45 2.51 2.33 8.30
N MET A 46 2.85 1.10 7.87
CA MET A 46 2.48 -0.10 8.62
C MET A 46 3.19 -0.17 9.96
N ASN A 47 4.42 0.34 10.06
CA ASN A 47 5.13 0.40 11.33
C ASN A 47 4.40 1.28 12.36
N GLN A 48 3.84 2.42 11.94
CA GLN A 48 2.97 3.25 12.80
C GLN A 48 1.69 2.52 13.22
N ASP A 49 1.08 1.78 12.30
CA ASP A 49 -0.10 0.97 12.60
C ASP A 49 0.22 -0.14 13.60
N PHE A 50 1.38 -0.81 13.48
CA PHE A 50 1.80 -1.84 14.42
C PHE A 50 1.93 -1.31 15.85
N VAL A 51 2.49 -0.11 16.03
CA VAL A 51 2.57 0.54 17.35
C VAL A 51 1.18 0.77 17.91
N THR A 52 0.25 1.21 17.07
CA THR A 52 -1.14 1.45 17.46
C THR A 52 -1.83 0.15 17.87
N TRP A 53 -1.68 -0.93 17.09
CA TRP A 53 -2.27 -2.24 17.38
C TRP A 53 -1.72 -2.84 18.66
N VAL A 54 -0.39 -2.84 18.83
CA VAL A 54 0.25 -3.36 20.03
C VAL A 54 -0.13 -2.53 21.27
N GLY A 55 -0.27 -1.22 21.11
CA GLY A 55 -0.70 -0.31 22.18
C GLY A 55 -2.10 -0.58 22.73
N GLN A 56 -2.97 -1.27 21.99
CA GLN A 56 -4.29 -1.69 22.48
C GLN A 56 -4.23 -2.89 23.45
N GLY A 57 -3.06 -3.51 23.60
CA GLY A 57 -2.85 -4.71 24.40
C GLY A 57 -3.23 -6.00 23.66
N ARG A 58 -2.86 -7.14 24.24
CA ARG A 58 -3.04 -8.48 23.63
C ARG A 58 -4.50 -8.78 23.26
N ILE A 59 -5.43 -8.39 24.13
CA ILE A 59 -6.87 -8.43 23.88
C ILE A 59 -7.39 -7.10 24.40
N ALA A 60 -7.83 -6.24 23.49
CA ALA A 60 -8.35 -4.92 23.86
C ALA A 60 -9.72 -5.06 24.55
N ASP A 61 -9.82 -4.62 25.80
CA ASP A 61 -11.09 -4.49 26.51
C ASP A 61 -11.87 -3.30 25.93
N ARG A 62 -13.02 -3.60 25.33
CA ARG A 62 -13.89 -2.61 24.68
C ARG A 62 -15.17 -2.34 25.46
N SER A 63 -15.28 -2.85 26.70
CA SER A 63 -16.47 -2.64 27.55
C SER A 63 -16.75 -1.17 27.86
N ARG A 64 -15.72 -0.32 27.80
CA ARG A 64 -15.78 1.13 28.06
C ARG A 64 -15.40 1.98 26.86
N GLU A 65 -15.31 1.39 25.66
CA GLU A 65 -14.95 2.12 24.45
C GLU A 65 -16.06 3.10 24.06
N TYR A 66 -15.69 4.35 23.80
CA TYR A 66 -16.61 5.39 23.34
C TYR A 66 -16.30 5.73 21.88
N LEU A 67 -17.24 5.40 20.98
CA LEU A 67 -17.11 5.64 19.55
C LEU A 67 -17.75 6.98 19.16
N GLY A 68 -17.01 7.78 18.40
CA GLY A 68 -17.43 9.08 17.92
C GLY A 68 -18.14 9.02 16.55
N PRO A 69 -18.58 10.18 16.02
CA PRO A 69 -19.22 10.26 14.72
C PRO A 69 -18.36 9.75 13.55
N SER A 70 -17.03 9.81 13.64
CA SER A 70 -16.12 9.26 12.61
C SER A 70 -16.11 7.73 12.56
N ASP A 71 -16.58 7.05 13.60
CA ASP A 71 -16.49 5.60 13.77
C ASP A 71 -17.70 4.84 13.19
N GLN A 72 -18.51 5.48 12.35
CA GLN A 72 -19.69 4.84 11.74
C GLN A 72 -19.36 3.52 11.05
N GLY A 73 -18.22 3.46 10.34
CA GLY A 73 -17.76 2.22 9.70
C GLY A 73 -17.49 1.10 10.71
N ILE A 74 -16.88 1.42 11.85
CA ILE A 74 -16.61 0.48 12.94
C ILE A 74 -17.93 -0.03 13.54
N ILE A 75 -18.89 0.87 13.78
CA ILE A 75 -20.20 0.50 14.31
C ILE A 75 -20.92 -0.43 13.33
N MET A 76 -20.90 -0.11 12.04
CA MET A 76 -21.56 -0.90 11.00
C MET A 76 -20.97 -2.31 10.89
N ILE A 77 -19.64 -2.46 10.86
CA ILE A 77 -19.01 -3.77 10.73
C ILE A 77 -19.21 -4.64 11.99
N ARG A 78 -19.15 -4.05 13.20
CA ARG A 78 -19.38 -4.78 14.45
C ARG A 78 -20.81 -5.29 14.56
N ARG A 79 -21.80 -4.44 14.23
CA ARG A 79 -23.21 -4.86 14.15
C ARG A 79 -23.41 -5.96 13.12
N ARG A 80 -22.66 -5.93 12.01
CA ARG A 80 -22.73 -6.98 11.00
C ARG A 80 -22.21 -8.32 11.55
N PHE A 81 -21.04 -8.32 12.19
CA PHE A 81 -20.48 -9.53 12.78
C PHE A 81 -21.38 -10.15 13.85
N GLN A 82 -21.99 -9.35 14.72
CA GLN A 82 -22.94 -9.87 15.72
C GLN A 82 -24.12 -10.62 15.06
N ARG A 83 -24.76 -10.01 14.05
CA ARG A 83 -25.86 -10.66 13.32
C ARG A 83 -25.41 -11.92 12.57
N ASP A 84 -24.20 -11.88 12.01
CA ASP A 84 -23.62 -13.03 11.31
C ASP A 84 -23.33 -14.19 12.27
N LEU A 85 -22.88 -13.91 13.50
CA LEU A 85 -22.71 -14.93 14.55
C LEU A 85 -24.06 -15.53 14.98
N GLU A 86 -25.07 -14.70 15.21
CA GLU A 86 -26.43 -15.17 15.53
C GLU A 86 -27.01 -16.06 14.41
N ALA A 87 -26.73 -15.72 13.14
CA ALA A 87 -27.14 -16.54 11.99
C ALA A 87 -26.45 -17.91 12.02
N ILE A 88 -25.13 -17.93 12.25
CA ILE A 88 -24.37 -19.18 12.38
C ILE A 88 -24.93 -20.06 13.51
N GLU A 89 -25.26 -19.49 14.66
CA GLU A 89 -25.86 -20.23 15.79
C GLU A 89 -27.21 -20.88 15.42
N ARG A 90 -27.98 -20.26 14.52
CA ARG A 90 -29.22 -20.83 13.97
C ARG A 90 -28.98 -21.83 12.83
N GLY A 91 -27.73 -22.09 12.46
CA GLY A 91 -27.38 -22.94 11.31
C GLY A 91 -27.58 -22.26 9.95
N GLU A 92 -27.72 -20.93 9.93
CA GLU A 92 -27.85 -20.12 8.71
C GLU A 92 -26.48 -19.66 8.21
N ASP A 93 -26.40 -19.29 6.92
CA ASP A 93 -25.16 -18.72 6.36
C ASP A 93 -24.97 -17.25 6.78
N PRO A 94 -23.77 -16.84 7.24
CA PRO A 94 -23.42 -15.43 7.44
C PRO A 94 -23.26 -14.70 6.11
N LYS A 95 -22.99 -13.38 6.14
CA LYS A 95 -23.05 -12.52 4.93
C LYS A 95 -22.49 -13.10 3.65
N ALA A 96 -21.20 -13.10 3.39
CA ALA A 96 -20.71 -13.19 2.01
C ALA A 96 -20.42 -14.64 1.59
N ILE A 97 -21.31 -15.58 1.92
CA ILE A 97 -21.13 -17.00 1.60
C ILE A 97 -21.59 -17.28 0.17
N VAL A 98 -20.64 -17.66 -0.69
CA VAL A 98 -20.89 -18.03 -2.09
C VAL A 98 -20.43 -19.48 -2.30
N ARG A 99 -21.38 -20.41 -2.30
CA ARG A 99 -21.12 -21.86 -2.46
C ARG A 99 -21.21 -22.34 -3.90
N ASP A 100 -21.99 -21.65 -4.73
CA ASP A 100 -22.18 -22.02 -6.13
C ASP A 100 -20.86 -21.86 -6.90
N PRO A 101 -20.29 -22.95 -7.46
CA PRO A 101 -19.03 -22.90 -8.21
C PRO A 101 -19.15 -22.12 -9.52
N ALA A 102 -20.36 -21.89 -10.06
CA ALA A 102 -20.55 -21.01 -11.22
C ALA A 102 -20.37 -19.53 -10.84
N ILE A 103 -20.73 -19.14 -9.62
CA ILE A 103 -20.60 -17.78 -9.10
C ILE A 103 -19.22 -17.56 -8.44
N ASN A 104 -18.72 -18.59 -7.72
CA ASN A 104 -17.43 -18.57 -7.02
C ASN A 104 -16.25 -18.73 -7.99
N ARG A 105 -16.10 -17.77 -8.90
CA ARG A 105 -15.03 -17.72 -9.91
C ARG A 105 -14.22 -16.43 -9.81
N ARG A 106 -14.90 -15.29 -9.95
CA ARG A 106 -14.29 -13.96 -9.87
C ARG A 106 -15.26 -13.00 -9.21
N ILE A 107 -15.21 -12.96 -7.88
CA ILE A 107 -16.05 -12.06 -7.09
C ILE A 107 -15.48 -10.65 -7.21
N ARG A 108 -16.26 -9.76 -7.82
CA ARG A 108 -15.89 -8.35 -7.96
C ARG A 108 -16.15 -7.64 -6.63
N LEU A 109 -15.07 -7.23 -5.96
CA LEU A 109 -15.17 -6.39 -4.77
C LEU A 109 -15.26 -4.90 -5.14
N PRO A 110 -15.99 -4.08 -4.35
CA PRO A 110 -15.88 -2.64 -4.44
C PRO A 110 -14.48 -2.23 -3.99
N VAL A 111 -13.75 -1.58 -4.90
CA VAL A 111 -12.37 -1.13 -4.67
C VAL A 111 -12.28 0.31 -5.13
N ALA A 112 -11.74 1.19 -4.28
CA ALA A 112 -11.42 2.56 -4.66
C ALA A 112 -10.42 2.55 -5.82
N GLU A 113 -10.53 3.48 -6.76
CA GLU A 113 -9.58 3.61 -7.88
C GLU A 113 -9.41 2.32 -8.70
N ARG A 114 -10.50 1.56 -8.88
CA ARG A 114 -10.46 0.29 -9.61
C ARG A 114 -9.88 0.41 -11.02
N GLY A 115 -10.17 1.51 -11.74
CA GLY A 115 -9.67 1.74 -13.09
C GLY A 115 -8.15 1.62 -13.16
N PRO A 116 -7.40 2.52 -12.51
CA PRO A 116 -5.94 2.42 -12.41
C PRO A 116 -5.44 1.05 -11.92
N LEU A 117 -6.07 0.46 -10.91
CA LEU A 117 -5.68 -0.86 -10.39
C LEU A 117 -5.82 -1.99 -11.42
N THR A 118 -6.84 -1.92 -12.28
CA THR A 118 -7.17 -3.00 -13.24
C THR A 118 -6.61 -2.76 -14.63
N ASP A 119 -6.67 -1.53 -15.13
CA ASP A 119 -6.25 -1.14 -16.48
C ASP A 119 -4.78 -0.71 -16.54
N GLY A 120 -4.17 -0.40 -15.38
CA GLY A 120 -2.81 0.08 -15.28
C GLY A 120 -2.63 1.53 -15.73
N LEU A 121 -1.46 2.07 -15.42
CA LEU A 121 -1.02 3.40 -15.84
C LEU A 121 0.13 3.25 -16.85
N THR A 122 0.30 4.24 -17.72
CA THR A 122 1.56 4.39 -18.48
C THR A 122 2.67 4.87 -17.57
N ARG A 123 3.92 4.67 -17.97
CA ARG A 123 5.09 5.17 -17.23
C ARG A 123 5.00 6.68 -16.96
N ALA A 124 4.54 7.43 -17.96
CA ALA A 124 4.36 8.89 -17.85
C ALA A 124 3.21 9.31 -16.94
N GLU A 125 2.13 8.52 -16.86
CA GLU A 125 1.05 8.75 -15.90
C GLU A 125 1.51 8.45 -14.47
N MET A 126 2.24 7.36 -14.24
CA MET A 126 2.78 7.02 -12.92
C MET A 126 3.72 8.09 -12.37
N LEU A 127 4.55 8.70 -13.21
CA LEU A 127 5.44 9.79 -12.80
C LEU A 127 4.72 11.09 -12.45
N ARG A 128 3.49 11.30 -12.98
CA ARG A 128 2.66 12.47 -12.71
C ARG A 128 1.73 12.27 -11.51
N ASP A 129 1.34 11.04 -11.24
CA ASP A 129 0.54 10.68 -10.07
C ASP A 129 1.40 10.67 -8.80
N PRO A 130 1.10 11.52 -7.79
CA PRO A 130 1.94 11.63 -6.60
C PRO A 130 2.08 10.33 -5.79
N LEU A 131 1.04 9.50 -5.74
CA LEU A 131 1.04 8.26 -4.97
C LEU A 131 1.90 7.18 -5.65
N SER A 132 1.72 7.02 -6.95
CA SER A 132 2.54 6.14 -7.80
C SER A 132 4.00 6.56 -7.76
N ARG A 133 4.27 7.86 -7.95
CA ARG A 133 5.62 8.41 -7.90
C ARG A 133 6.30 8.14 -6.56
N ARG A 134 5.62 8.40 -5.45
CA ARG A 134 6.18 8.15 -4.11
C ARG A 134 6.53 6.67 -3.90
N SER A 135 5.70 5.75 -4.41
CA SER A 135 5.97 4.30 -4.36
C SER A 135 7.14 3.90 -5.26
N LEU A 136 7.37 4.64 -6.35
CA LEU A 136 8.54 4.48 -7.22
C LEU A 136 9.80 5.06 -6.60
N GLU A 137 9.72 6.06 -5.72
CA GLU A 137 10.88 6.67 -5.04
C GLU A 137 11.33 5.86 -3.82
N ASP A 138 10.40 5.31 -3.04
CA ASP A 138 10.71 4.47 -1.87
C ASP A 138 9.54 3.55 -1.49
N TYR A 139 9.82 2.49 -0.73
CA TYR A 139 8.80 1.60 -0.18
C TYR A 139 8.27 2.09 1.17
N VAL A 140 7.25 2.94 1.11
CA VAL A 140 6.70 3.66 2.28
C VAL A 140 5.94 2.81 3.30
N PHE A 141 5.62 1.55 2.97
CA PHE A 141 4.71 0.75 3.77
C PHE A 141 5.37 0.12 4.99
N GLN A 142 6.53 -0.52 4.85
CA GLN A 142 7.23 -1.16 5.96
C GLN A 142 8.74 -1.10 5.77
N THR A 143 9.46 -0.81 6.84
CA THR A 143 10.93 -0.76 6.82
C THR A 143 11.54 -2.14 6.52
N GLY A 144 12.82 -2.13 6.13
CA GLY A 144 13.62 -3.33 5.92
C GLY A 144 13.35 -4.03 4.60
N GLN A 145 12.85 -3.31 3.58
CA GLN A 145 12.81 -3.83 2.22
C GLN A 145 14.25 -4.14 1.76
N PRO A 146 14.56 -5.40 1.36
CA PRO A 146 15.88 -5.74 0.84
C PRO A 146 16.16 -5.02 -0.50
N SER A 147 17.41 -4.62 -0.74
CA SER A 147 17.78 -3.89 -1.96
C SER A 147 17.49 -4.70 -3.22
N GLU A 148 17.68 -6.02 -3.20
CA GLU A 148 17.37 -6.89 -4.34
C GLU A 148 15.87 -6.96 -4.66
N VAL A 149 15.00 -6.70 -3.67
CA VAL A 149 13.55 -6.59 -3.87
C VAL A 149 13.20 -5.25 -4.50
N ARG A 150 13.85 -4.18 -4.04
CA ARG A 150 13.72 -2.83 -4.58
C ARG A 150 14.16 -2.76 -6.04
N GLU A 151 15.34 -3.28 -6.34
CA GLU A 151 15.90 -3.36 -7.69
C GLU A 151 14.99 -4.17 -8.62
N ALA A 152 14.51 -5.35 -8.17
CA ALA A 152 13.61 -6.17 -8.94
C ALA A 152 12.27 -5.46 -9.21
N PHE A 153 11.75 -4.72 -8.24
CA PHE A 153 10.55 -3.90 -8.42
C PHE A 153 10.78 -2.82 -9.48
N LEU A 154 11.80 -1.99 -9.34
CA LEU A 154 12.10 -0.92 -10.31
C LEU A 154 12.34 -1.48 -11.71
N ALA A 155 13.12 -2.55 -11.82
CA ALA A 155 13.38 -3.23 -13.07
C ALA A 155 12.09 -3.73 -13.74
N ALA A 156 11.14 -4.29 -12.97
CA ALA A 156 9.82 -4.71 -13.47
C ALA A 156 8.97 -3.51 -13.94
N MET A 157 9.02 -2.40 -13.19
CA MET A 157 8.31 -1.17 -13.50
C MET A 157 8.95 -0.37 -14.65
N GLY A 158 10.15 -0.74 -15.12
CA GLY A 158 10.84 0.02 -16.18
C GLY A 158 11.44 1.33 -15.71
N PHE A 159 11.97 1.30 -14.50
CA PHE A 159 12.76 2.36 -13.90
C PHE A 159 14.06 1.79 -13.34
N ASN A 160 14.97 2.68 -12.94
CA ASN A 160 16.16 2.35 -12.17
C ASN A 160 16.34 3.37 -11.02
N GLU A 161 17.22 3.06 -10.06
CA GLU A 161 17.42 3.93 -8.89
C GLU A 161 17.94 5.32 -9.24
N ALA A 162 18.75 5.47 -10.29
CA ALA A 162 19.30 6.77 -10.69
C ALA A 162 18.22 7.75 -11.19
N GLU A 163 17.03 7.26 -11.56
CA GLU A 163 15.89 8.10 -11.94
C GLU A 163 15.19 8.76 -10.73
N PHE A 164 15.44 8.24 -9.52
CA PHE A 164 14.81 8.67 -8.27
C PHE A 164 15.83 9.02 -7.18
N GLY A 165 17.13 8.89 -7.46
CA GLY A 165 18.18 9.41 -6.60
C GLY A 165 18.01 10.92 -6.38
N PRO A 166 18.62 11.49 -5.32
CA PRO A 166 18.72 12.94 -5.19
C PRO A 166 19.33 13.46 -6.50
N SER A 167 18.72 14.47 -7.11
CA SER A 167 19.28 15.07 -8.32
C SER A 167 20.71 15.53 -8.02
N ASP A 168 21.66 15.22 -8.90
CA ASP A 168 23.01 15.82 -8.86
C ASP A 168 22.95 17.37 -8.93
N ASP A 169 21.80 17.92 -9.35
CA ASP A 169 21.41 19.29 -9.09
C ASP A 169 21.12 19.47 -7.58
N LEU A 170 22.18 19.52 -6.77
CA LEU A 170 22.14 20.25 -5.52
C LEU A 170 21.59 21.65 -5.84
N PHE A 171 20.50 22.04 -5.19
CA PHE A 171 20.03 23.42 -5.24
C PHE A 171 21.18 24.34 -4.81
N ASP A 172 21.83 24.97 -5.79
CA ASP A 172 22.82 26.01 -5.58
C ASP A 172 22.07 27.36 -5.58
N PRO A 173 21.82 27.96 -4.41
CA PRO A 173 21.10 29.23 -4.31
C PRO A 173 21.86 30.40 -4.97
N LEU A 174 23.11 30.19 -5.41
CA LEU A 174 23.95 31.18 -6.08
C LEU A 174 24.12 30.90 -7.58
N ALA A 175 23.51 29.84 -8.11
CA ALA A 175 23.58 29.55 -9.54
C ALA A 175 22.89 30.65 -10.36
N PRO A 176 23.53 31.17 -11.42
CA PRO A 176 22.92 32.18 -12.28
C PRO A 176 21.69 31.61 -13.00
N VAL A 177 20.63 32.41 -13.07
CA VAL A 177 19.38 32.04 -13.75
C VAL A 177 19.67 31.65 -15.19
N ARG A 178 19.40 30.39 -15.55
CA ARG A 178 19.52 29.89 -16.93
C ARG A 178 18.48 30.61 -17.80
N THR A 179 18.90 31.67 -18.47
CA THR A 179 18.08 32.42 -19.43
C THR A 179 18.06 31.67 -20.76
N GLY A 180 17.02 30.85 -20.96
CA GLY A 180 16.82 30.08 -22.17
C GLY A 180 15.35 30.01 -22.56
N ILE A 181 14.74 31.15 -22.90
CA ILE A 181 13.49 31.18 -23.67
C ILE A 181 13.75 32.02 -24.92
N SER A 182 14.05 31.32 -26.02
CA SER A 182 13.90 31.88 -27.37
C SER A 182 12.42 32.01 -27.65
N ALA A 183 11.89 33.22 -27.53
CA ALA A 183 10.55 33.55 -27.96
C ALA A 183 10.52 33.71 -29.49
N GLN A 184 10.13 32.67 -30.22
CA GLN A 184 9.61 32.82 -31.57
C GLN A 184 8.07 32.89 -31.49
N ARG A 185 7.52 34.07 -31.73
CA ARG A 185 6.08 34.25 -32.02
C ARG A 185 5.84 34.06 -33.52
N PRO A 186 4.80 33.33 -33.95
CA PRO A 186 4.45 33.25 -35.37
C PRO A 186 3.62 34.47 -35.81
N ARG A 187 3.84 34.90 -37.06
CA ARG A 187 2.83 35.55 -37.90
C ARG A 187 2.32 34.53 -38.90
#